data_AF-A0A3M6T5P3-F1
#
_entry.id   AF-A0A3M6T5P3-F1
#
_cell.length_a   1.000
_cell.length_b   1.000
_cell.length_c   1.000
_cell.angle_alpha   90.00
_cell.angle_beta   90.00
_cell.angle_gamma   90.00
#
_symmetry.space_group_name_H-M   'P 1'
#
loop_
_entity.id
_entity.type
_entity.pdbx_description
1 polymer ?
#
loop_
_entity_poly.entity_id
_entity_poly.type
_entity_poly.pdbx_seq_one_letter_code
_entity_poly.pdbx_strand_id
1 'polypeptide(L)'
;MLFHCPEQGCYSEFTSSEELQDHVHLGKHSEIKASESLYDSLRRDWAMKFSSLTLESKIATLEVTGKVKSEVCKMGWALQKTRGSGTRFTEKVKGYLSSRFQTGERTGRKADPAQVAAEMRKAREADGARKFIRSEWLTKNQVQSYFSRLSATKRRRAAKDQEQDANDEDEEESAYLEHRVRTKEVADVISEIGLTHPILFDGHNICDHVNHDTLRKFKVTTLREMCAFFEIAFKARDLKATLLKKLNDMVTECICFQEIYEGYS
;
A
#
# COMPACT_ATOMS: atom_id res chain seq x y z
N MET A 1 17.54 13.23 62.58
CA MET A 1 16.93 13.92 61.42
C MET A 1 18.07 14.27 60.48
N LEU A 2 17.91 14.04 59.17
CA LEU A 2 18.87 14.49 58.17
C LEU A 2 18.40 15.81 57.56
N PHE A 3 19.33 16.75 57.41
CA PHE A 3 19.11 18.05 56.80
C PHE A 3 19.52 18.00 55.33
N HIS A 4 18.72 18.63 54.46
CA HIS A 4 18.97 18.67 53.02
C HIS A 4 19.22 20.10 52.58
N CYS A 5 20.08 20.27 51.58
CA CYS A 5 20.32 21.58 50.99
C CYS A 5 19.05 22.09 50.27
N PRO A 6 18.63 23.36 50.48
CA PRO A 6 17.46 23.93 49.80
C PRO A 6 17.72 24.35 48.35
N GLU A 7 18.99 24.36 47.88
CA GLU A 7 19.34 24.78 46.52
C GLU A 7 18.93 23.74 45.46
N GLN A 8 18.26 24.21 44.39
CA GLN A 8 17.76 23.31 43.33
C GLN A 8 18.92 22.61 42.61
N GLY A 9 18.93 21.27 42.66
CA GLY A 9 19.97 20.46 42.04
C GLY A 9 21.11 20.06 42.97
N CYS A 10 21.12 20.51 44.24
CA CYS A 10 22.05 20.05 45.26
C CYS A 10 21.45 18.92 46.10
N TYR A 11 22.12 17.77 46.14
CA TYR A 11 21.65 16.56 46.84
C TYR A 11 22.48 16.24 48.10
N SER A 12 23.16 17.24 48.66
CA SER A 12 23.97 17.04 49.88
C SER A 12 23.09 16.88 51.12
N GLU A 13 23.37 15.83 51.90
CA GLU A 13 22.68 15.49 53.14
C GLU A 13 23.61 15.68 54.34
N PHE A 14 23.08 16.21 55.44
CA PHE A 14 23.85 16.55 56.65
C PHE A 14 23.19 16.00 57.90
N THR A 15 24.00 15.67 58.90
CA THR A 15 23.52 15.10 60.16
C THR A 15 23.25 16.14 61.23
N SER A 16 23.84 17.33 61.08
CA SER A 16 23.63 18.50 61.94
C SER A 16 23.18 19.73 61.15
N SER A 17 22.44 20.63 61.82
CA SER A 17 22.06 21.92 61.24
C SER A 17 23.27 22.83 61.02
N GLU A 18 24.32 22.69 61.83
CA GLU A 18 25.56 23.47 61.70
C GLU A 18 26.31 23.09 60.41
N GLU A 19 26.41 21.79 60.12
CA GLU A 19 27.01 21.28 58.88
C GLU A 19 26.27 21.75 57.62
N LEU A 20 24.92 21.75 57.66
CA LEU A 20 24.12 22.31 56.57
C LEU A 20 24.40 23.80 56.40
N GLN A 21 24.45 24.54 57.50
CA GLN A 21 24.65 25.98 57.47
C GLN A 21 26.03 26.31 56.91
N ASP A 22 27.08 25.62 57.32
CA ASP A 22 28.42 25.76 56.76
C ASP A 22 28.47 25.42 55.27
N HIS A 23 27.76 24.38 54.83
CA HIS A 23 27.64 24.05 53.41
C HIS A 23 26.97 25.16 52.59
N VAL A 24 25.92 25.78 53.12
CA VAL A 24 25.23 26.89 52.44
C VAL A 24 26.12 28.14 52.35
N HIS A 25 26.94 28.41 53.36
CA HIS A 25 27.77 29.62 53.37
C HIS A 25 29.10 29.47 52.63
N LEU A 26 29.72 28.29 52.70
CA LEU A 26 31.11 28.07 52.26
C LEU A 26 31.28 26.83 51.36
N GLY A 27 30.26 25.99 51.27
CA GLY A 27 30.31 24.73 50.51
C GLY A 27 30.12 24.93 49.01
N LYS A 28 30.58 23.94 48.24
CA LYS A 28 30.23 23.83 46.81
C LYS A 28 28.98 22.96 46.68
N HIS A 29 27.95 23.47 46.04
CA HIS A 29 26.80 22.67 45.67
C HIS A 29 27.20 21.63 44.63
N SER A 30 26.90 20.37 44.92
CA SER A 30 27.12 19.25 44.02
C SER A 30 26.16 19.34 42.83
N GLU A 31 26.55 20.08 41.79
CA GLU A 31 25.88 20.02 40.49
C GLU A 31 26.09 18.62 39.89
N ILE A 32 25.15 17.71 40.14
CA ILE A 32 24.97 16.60 39.22
C ILE A 32 24.33 17.22 37.98
N LYS A 33 25.16 17.61 37.00
CA LYS A 33 24.70 17.66 35.62
C LYS A 33 24.15 16.27 35.36
N ALA A 34 22.83 16.12 35.36
CA ALA A 34 22.19 14.88 34.94
C ALA A 34 22.92 14.46 33.68
N SER A 35 23.58 13.29 33.72
CA SER A 35 24.32 12.78 32.56
C SER A 35 23.35 12.87 31.40
N GLU A 36 23.60 13.77 30.46
CA GLU A 36 22.67 13.99 29.36
C GLU A 36 22.37 12.63 28.74
N SER A 37 21.10 12.26 28.64
CA SER A 37 20.78 10.95 28.11
C SER A 37 21.33 10.87 26.69
N LEU A 38 21.81 9.70 26.27
CA LEU A 38 22.27 9.50 24.89
C LEU A 38 21.22 9.95 23.87
N TYR A 39 19.94 9.92 24.25
CA TYR A 39 18.84 10.38 23.43
C TYR A 39 18.81 11.91 23.28
N ASP A 40 19.06 12.64 24.37
CA ASP A 40 19.08 14.11 24.38
C ASP A 40 20.30 14.68 23.65
N SER A 41 21.45 13.99 23.72
CA SER A 41 22.63 14.35 22.91
C SER A 41 22.36 14.09 21.43
N LEU A 42 21.81 12.93 21.07
CA LEU A 42 21.50 12.59 19.68
C LEU A 42 20.48 13.55 19.06
N ARG A 43 19.47 13.96 19.83
CA ARG A 43 18.42 14.88 19.40
C ARG A 43 18.95 16.29 19.16
N ARG A 44 19.88 16.76 20.00
CA ARG A 44 20.59 18.04 19.75
C ARG A 44 21.50 17.96 18.54
N ASP A 45 22.27 16.89 18.40
CA ASP A 45 23.16 16.70 17.23
C ASP A 45 22.37 16.68 15.92
N TRP A 46 21.22 16.01 15.91
CA TRP A 46 20.30 16.04 14.79
C TRP A 46 19.73 17.44 14.56
N ALA A 47 19.22 18.10 15.59
CA ALA A 47 18.71 19.46 15.45
C ALA A 47 19.76 20.41 14.87
N MET A 48 21.02 20.33 15.32
CA MET A 48 22.12 21.15 14.79
C MET A 48 22.46 20.81 13.34
N LYS A 49 22.52 19.52 12.97
CA LYS A 49 22.83 19.10 11.59
C LYS A 49 21.79 19.54 10.57
N PHE A 50 20.53 19.63 10.99
CA PHE A 50 19.41 19.88 10.09
C PHE A 50 18.82 21.29 10.20
N SER A 51 19.27 22.11 11.16
CA SER A 51 18.82 23.51 11.28
C SER A 51 19.44 24.44 10.24
N SER A 52 20.55 24.06 9.60
CA SER A 52 21.18 24.82 8.50
C SER A 52 20.72 24.40 7.10
N LEU A 53 19.91 23.34 7.00
CA LEU A 53 19.39 22.86 5.72
C LEU A 53 18.09 23.61 5.39
N THR A 54 18.21 24.73 4.69
CA THR A 54 17.08 25.32 3.98
C THR A 54 16.77 24.47 2.75
N LEU A 55 15.49 24.38 2.37
CA LEU A 55 14.99 23.63 1.20
C LEU A 55 15.66 24.02 -0.13
N GLU A 56 16.38 25.15 -0.13
CA GLU A 56 17.13 25.71 -1.26
C GLU A 56 18.56 25.21 -1.38
N SER A 57 19.07 24.41 -0.44
CA SER A 57 20.35 23.71 -0.60
C SER A 57 20.17 22.58 -1.63
N LYS A 58 20.26 22.99 -2.90
CA LYS A 58 20.33 22.17 -4.10
C LYS A 58 20.98 20.83 -3.80
N ILE A 59 20.30 19.75 -4.17
CA ILE A 59 20.88 18.43 -4.36
C ILE A 59 22.11 18.63 -5.26
N ALA A 60 23.28 18.70 -4.65
CA ALA A 60 24.53 18.72 -5.37
C ALA A 60 24.66 17.32 -5.99
N THR A 61 24.33 17.22 -7.27
CA THR A 61 24.60 16.05 -8.09
C THR A 61 26.10 15.82 -8.05
N LEU A 62 26.54 14.90 -7.18
CA LEU A 62 27.88 14.35 -7.25
C LEU A 62 27.95 13.56 -8.55
N GLU A 63 28.66 14.12 -9.53
CA GLU A 63 29.07 13.41 -10.74
C GLU A 63 30.00 12.26 -10.33
N VAL A 64 29.41 11.10 -10.03
CA VAL A 64 30.16 9.85 -9.96
C VAL A 64 30.40 9.42 -11.40
N THR A 65 31.60 9.73 -11.91
CA THR A 65 32.13 9.10 -13.13
C THR A 65 32.38 7.62 -12.86
N GLY A 66 31.31 6.84 -12.96
CA GLY A 66 31.32 5.39 -12.90
C GLY A 66 30.23 4.90 -13.82
N LYS A 67 30.58 4.07 -14.80
CA LYS A 67 29.66 3.47 -15.76
C LYS A 67 28.70 2.52 -15.03
N VAL A 68 27.68 3.07 -14.37
CA VAL A 68 26.62 2.32 -13.72
C VAL A 68 25.58 2.05 -14.80
N LYS A 69 25.45 0.77 -15.17
CA LYS A 69 24.30 0.30 -15.92
C LYS A 69 23.07 0.73 -15.12
N SER A 70 22.20 1.52 -15.73
CA SER A 70 20.91 1.92 -15.17
C SER A 70 20.07 0.65 -14.98
N GLU A 71 20.25 -0.01 -13.84
CA GLU A 71 19.22 -0.84 -13.27
C GLU A 71 18.23 0.12 -12.63
N VAL A 72 17.06 0.23 -13.27
CA VAL A 72 15.86 0.87 -12.74
C VAL A 72 15.76 0.54 -11.25
N CYS A 73 15.96 1.54 -10.40
CA CYS A 73 15.84 1.38 -8.97
C CYS A 73 14.37 1.05 -8.67
N LYS A 74 14.05 -0.23 -8.46
CA LYS A 74 12.71 -0.66 -8.08
C LYS A 74 12.40 -0.01 -6.73
N MET A 75 11.41 0.88 -6.70
CA MET A 75 10.89 1.44 -5.46
C MET A 75 10.54 0.31 -4.48
N GLY A 76 10.92 0.44 -3.19
CA GLY A 76 10.30 -0.32 -2.10
C GLY A 76 11.22 -1.01 -1.09
N TRP A 77 11.59 -0.29 -0.03
CA TRP A 77 11.77 -0.87 1.31
C TRP A 77 10.60 -0.55 2.24
N ALA A 78 9.89 0.57 1.99
CA ALA A 78 8.77 1.05 2.79
C ALA A 78 7.38 0.69 2.22
N LEU A 79 7.29 0.26 0.96
CA LEU A 79 6.03 -0.19 0.38
C LEU A 79 5.75 -1.61 0.87
N GLN A 80 4.66 -1.79 1.62
CA GLN A 80 4.14 -3.11 1.87
C GLN A 80 3.90 -3.75 0.50
N LYS A 81 4.55 -4.90 0.27
CA LYS A 81 4.20 -5.75 -0.87
C LYS A 81 2.69 -5.90 -0.82
N THR A 82 1.98 -5.46 -1.85
CA THR A 82 0.57 -5.80 -2.02
C THR A 82 0.52 -7.31 -1.73
N ARG A 83 -0.26 -7.72 -0.74
CA ARG A 83 -0.43 -9.16 -0.47
C ARG A 83 -0.87 -9.71 -1.80
N GLY A 84 0.04 -10.40 -2.48
CA GLY A 84 -0.14 -10.76 -3.88
C GLY A 84 -1.53 -11.35 -3.95
N SER A 85 -2.34 -10.82 -4.87
CA SER A 85 -3.65 -11.35 -5.19
C SER A 85 -3.45 -12.83 -5.49
N GLY A 86 -3.47 -13.64 -4.44
CA GLY A 86 -3.32 -15.08 -4.52
C GLY A 86 -4.52 -15.49 -5.33
N THR A 87 -4.27 -16.01 -6.52
CA THR A 87 -5.28 -16.33 -7.51
C THR A 87 -6.48 -16.90 -6.79
N ARG A 88 -7.59 -16.15 -6.79
CA ARG A 88 -8.77 -16.51 -5.99
C ARG A 88 -9.17 -17.92 -6.37
N PHE A 89 -9.51 -18.73 -5.37
CA PHE A 89 -9.99 -20.09 -5.66
C PHE A 89 -11.23 -19.97 -6.53
N THR A 90 -11.25 -20.73 -7.63
CA THR A 90 -12.42 -20.77 -8.51
C THR A 90 -13.61 -21.31 -7.72
N GLU A 91 -14.81 -20.94 -8.14
CA GLU A 91 -16.04 -21.37 -7.46
C GLU A 91 -16.15 -22.91 -7.41
N LYS A 92 -15.62 -23.56 -8.45
CA LYS A 92 -15.52 -25.03 -8.54
C LYS A 92 -14.69 -25.62 -7.39
N VAL A 93 -13.54 -25.02 -7.10
CA VAL A 93 -12.67 -25.45 -6.00
C VAL A 93 -13.34 -25.15 -4.65
N LYS A 94 -13.90 -23.95 -4.47
CA LYS A 94 -14.61 -23.55 -3.24
C LYS A 94 -15.75 -24.53 -2.93
N GLY A 95 -16.62 -24.83 -3.90
CA GLY A 95 -17.75 -25.74 -3.75
C GLY A 95 -17.32 -27.16 -3.38
N TYR A 96 -16.24 -27.69 -3.99
CA TYR A 96 -15.72 -29.01 -3.64
C TYR A 96 -15.18 -29.08 -2.21
N LEU A 97 -14.39 -28.08 -1.79
CA LEU A 97 -13.86 -28.01 -0.43
C LEU A 97 -14.98 -27.86 0.61
N SER A 98 -15.97 -27.01 0.34
CA SER A 98 -17.13 -26.82 1.21
C SER A 98 -17.95 -28.11 1.36
N SER A 99 -18.17 -28.85 0.26
CA SER A 99 -18.83 -30.16 0.30
C SER A 99 -18.06 -31.19 1.13
N ARG A 100 -16.74 -31.27 0.96
CA ARG A 100 -15.87 -32.15 1.76
C ARG A 100 -15.88 -31.78 3.25
N PHE A 101 -15.85 -30.49 3.55
CA PHE A 101 -15.94 -29.97 4.91
C PHE A 101 -17.27 -30.37 5.56
N GLN A 102 -18.40 -30.07 4.92
CA GLN A 102 -19.74 -30.39 5.42
C GLN A 102 -19.97 -31.91 5.56
N THR A 103 -19.43 -32.72 4.65
CA THR A 103 -19.49 -34.18 4.78
C THR A 103 -18.75 -34.64 6.04
N GLY A 104 -17.58 -34.07 6.31
CA GLY A 104 -16.84 -34.34 7.54
C GLY A 104 -17.59 -33.93 8.80
N GLU A 105 -18.35 -32.84 8.75
CA GLU A 105 -19.22 -32.41 9.85
C GLU A 105 -20.39 -33.36 10.07
N ARG A 106 -21.12 -33.73 9.01
CA ARG A 106 -22.27 -34.66 9.08
C ARG A 106 -21.87 -36.04 9.59
N THR A 107 -20.66 -36.49 9.25
CA THR A 107 -20.12 -37.80 9.66
C THR A 107 -19.36 -37.75 10.99
N GLY A 108 -19.14 -36.55 11.55
CA GLY A 108 -18.31 -36.35 12.75
C GLY A 108 -16.82 -36.63 12.56
N ARG A 109 -16.37 -36.92 11.33
CA ARG A 109 -14.96 -37.21 11.00
C ARG A 109 -14.40 -36.11 10.12
N LYS A 110 -13.52 -35.28 10.69
CA LYS A 110 -12.86 -34.20 9.97
C LYS A 110 -12.08 -34.76 8.76
N ALA A 111 -12.31 -34.18 7.59
CA ALA A 111 -11.57 -34.54 6.39
C ALA A 111 -10.08 -34.15 6.54
N ASP A 112 -9.18 -35.09 6.27
CA ASP A 112 -7.74 -34.84 6.27
C ASP A 112 -7.35 -33.94 5.07
N PRO A 113 -6.72 -32.77 5.29
CA PRO A 113 -6.30 -31.89 4.20
C PRO A 113 -5.35 -32.53 3.19
N ALA A 114 -4.49 -33.47 3.62
CA ALA A 114 -3.58 -34.16 2.70
C ALA A 114 -4.34 -35.12 1.78
N GLN A 115 -5.28 -35.89 2.35
CA GLN A 115 -6.19 -36.73 1.59
C GLN A 115 -7.01 -35.91 0.59
N VAL A 116 -7.65 -34.82 1.02
CA VAL A 116 -8.48 -33.98 0.14
C VAL A 116 -7.66 -33.40 -1.02
N ALA A 117 -6.44 -32.94 -0.77
CA ALA A 117 -5.55 -32.46 -1.83
C ALA A 117 -5.17 -33.58 -2.82
N ALA A 118 -4.97 -34.82 -2.35
CA ALA A 118 -4.68 -35.96 -3.22
C ALA A 118 -5.91 -36.39 -4.04
N GLU A 119 -7.09 -36.38 -3.42
CA GLU A 119 -8.36 -36.69 -4.08
C GLU A 119 -8.72 -35.65 -5.13
N MET A 120 -8.43 -34.38 -4.88
CA MET A 120 -8.64 -33.31 -5.84
C MET A 120 -7.91 -33.57 -7.18
N ARG A 121 -6.70 -34.17 -7.14
CA ARG A 121 -5.96 -34.55 -8.36
C ARG A 121 -6.56 -35.74 -9.10
N LYS A 122 -7.34 -36.57 -8.40
CA LYS A 122 -7.97 -37.79 -8.92
C LYS A 122 -9.46 -37.61 -9.21
N ALA A 123 -10.04 -36.49 -8.80
CA ALA A 123 -11.46 -36.21 -8.94
C ALA A 123 -11.86 -36.16 -10.42
N ARG A 124 -12.95 -36.85 -10.75
CA ARG A 124 -13.53 -36.88 -12.09
C ARG A 124 -14.98 -36.45 -12.04
N GLU A 125 -15.46 -35.91 -13.17
CA GLU A 125 -16.85 -35.59 -13.40
C GLU A 125 -17.60 -36.81 -13.94
N ALA A 126 -18.93 -36.71 -14.07
CA ALA A 126 -19.79 -37.82 -14.48
C ALA A 126 -19.49 -38.31 -15.91
N ASP A 127 -18.94 -37.43 -16.75
CA ASP A 127 -18.44 -37.70 -18.10
C ASP A 127 -17.07 -38.41 -18.12
N GLY A 128 -16.47 -38.64 -16.95
CA GLY A 128 -15.13 -39.22 -16.81
C GLY A 128 -13.99 -38.23 -17.03
N ALA A 129 -14.25 -36.96 -17.36
CA ALA A 129 -13.25 -35.91 -17.47
C ALA A 129 -12.67 -35.55 -16.09
N ARG A 130 -11.48 -34.94 -16.08
CA ARG A 130 -10.87 -34.48 -14.82
C ARG A 130 -11.67 -33.30 -14.28
N LYS A 131 -12.06 -33.38 -13.01
CA LYS A 131 -12.83 -32.33 -12.34
C LYS A 131 -12.03 -31.04 -12.13
N PHE A 132 -10.70 -31.11 -12.02
CA PHE A 132 -9.86 -29.92 -11.82
C PHE A 132 -8.67 -29.91 -12.77
N ILE A 133 -8.36 -28.74 -13.32
CA ILE A 133 -7.13 -28.54 -14.08
C ILE A 133 -5.92 -28.41 -13.15
N ARG A 134 -4.71 -28.59 -13.67
CA ARG A 134 -3.48 -28.61 -12.84
C ARG A 134 -3.24 -27.31 -12.07
N SER A 135 -3.61 -26.16 -12.65
CA SER A 135 -3.50 -24.85 -12.00
C SER A 135 -4.47 -24.66 -10.84
N GLU A 136 -5.57 -25.43 -10.79
CA GLU A 136 -6.54 -25.39 -9.69
C GLU A 136 -6.15 -26.33 -8.54
N TRP A 137 -5.13 -27.18 -8.71
CA TRP A 137 -4.75 -28.13 -7.67
C TRP A 137 -4.19 -27.43 -6.45
N LEU A 138 -4.77 -27.76 -5.30
CA LEU A 138 -4.35 -27.20 -4.02
C LEU A 138 -3.35 -28.10 -3.31
N THR A 139 -2.48 -27.45 -2.54
CA THR A 139 -1.59 -28.10 -1.58
C THR A 139 -2.32 -28.42 -0.28
N LYS A 140 -1.77 -29.34 0.51
CA LYS A 140 -2.24 -29.64 1.88
C LYS A 140 -2.46 -28.37 2.71
N ASN A 141 -1.51 -27.44 2.64
CA ASN A 141 -1.54 -26.21 3.43
C ASN A 141 -2.66 -25.26 2.99
N GLN A 142 -2.91 -25.15 1.69
CA GLN A 142 -4.02 -24.34 1.16
C GLN A 142 -5.37 -24.90 1.58
N VAL A 143 -5.55 -26.23 1.50
CA VAL A 143 -6.77 -26.92 1.97
C VAL A 143 -6.95 -26.76 3.48
N GLN A 144 -5.88 -26.96 4.26
CA GLN A 144 -5.90 -26.80 5.71
C GLN A 144 -6.25 -25.37 6.12
N SER A 145 -5.66 -24.36 5.47
CA SER A 145 -5.96 -22.95 5.68
C SER A 145 -7.43 -22.63 5.34
N TYR A 146 -7.96 -23.19 4.25
CA TYR A 146 -9.37 -23.02 3.88
C TYR A 146 -10.31 -23.62 4.93
N PHE A 147 -10.07 -24.86 5.38
CA PHE A 147 -10.88 -25.48 6.44
C PHE A 147 -10.78 -24.77 7.79
N SER A 148 -9.60 -24.23 8.11
CA SER A 148 -9.41 -23.42 9.31
C SER A 148 -10.28 -22.17 9.27
N ARG A 149 -10.31 -21.47 8.12
CA ARG A 149 -11.16 -20.31 7.87
C ARG A 149 -12.64 -20.67 7.99
N LEU A 150 -13.11 -21.72 7.32
CA LEU A 150 -14.51 -22.18 7.45
C LEU A 150 -14.90 -22.48 8.90
N SER A 151 -14.02 -23.14 9.65
CA SER A 151 -14.25 -23.43 11.07
C SER A 151 -14.31 -22.16 11.91
N ALA A 152 -13.44 -21.18 11.63
CA ALA A 152 -13.41 -19.89 12.32
C ALA A 152 -14.67 -19.06 12.02
N THR A 153 -15.06 -18.93 10.74
CA THR A 153 -16.28 -18.24 10.33
C THR A 153 -17.51 -18.86 11.01
N LYS A 154 -17.59 -20.19 11.09
CA LYS A 154 -18.69 -20.87 11.77
C LYS A 154 -18.71 -20.60 13.28
N ARG A 155 -17.55 -20.64 13.95
CA ARG A 155 -17.48 -20.28 15.38
C ARG A 155 -17.90 -18.84 15.63
N ARG A 156 -17.51 -17.92 14.75
CA ARG A 156 -17.95 -16.51 14.82
C ARG A 156 -19.46 -16.37 14.61
N ARG A 157 -20.04 -17.07 13.62
CA ARG A 157 -21.50 -17.08 13.40
C ARG A 157 -22.25 -17.66 14.59
N ALA A 158 -21.78 -18.77 15.16
CA ALA A 158 -22.37 -19.35 16.37
C ALA A 158 -22.26 -18.43 17.60
N ALA A 159 -21.21 -17.61 17.69
CA ALA A 159 -21.08 -16.59 18.72
C ALA A 159 -22.02 -15.39 18.48
N LYS A 160 -22.21 -14.98 17.22
CA LYS A 160 -23.16 -13.94 16.82
C LYS A 160 -24.63 -14.34 16.99
N ASP A 161 -24.97 -15.62 16.84
CA ASP A 161 -26.32 -16.10 17.12
C ASP A 161 -26.70 -16.00 18.63
N GLN A 162 -25.73 -15.73 19.52
CA GLN A 162 -25.96 -15.43 20.95
C GLN A 162 -25.96 -13.93 21.27
N GLU A 163 -25.45 -13.08 20.40
CA GLU A 163 -25.51 -11.61 20.50
C GLU A 163 -26.17 -11.07 19.23
N GLN A 164 -27.50 -10.99 19.27
CA GLN A 164 -28.30 -10.37 18.23
C GLN A 164 -27.88 -8.90 18.09
N ASP A 165 -27.50 -8.52 16.87
CA ASP A 165 -27.25 -7.16 16.37
C ASP A 165 -25.82 -6.59 16.55
N ALA A 166 -24.89 -7.09 15.73
CA ALA A 166 -23.80 -6.26 15.22
C ALA A 166 -23.36 -6.76 13.83
N ASN A 167 -23.72 -5.94 12.84
CA ASN A 167 -23.30 -5.96 11.45
C ASN A 167 -21.84 -6.46 11.29
N ASP A 168 -21.63 -7.63 10.67
CA ASP A 168 -20.39 -7.84 9.90
C ASP A 168 -20.78 -8.50 8.59
N GLU A 169 -20.84 -7.67 7.57
CA GLU A 169 -20.67 -8.03 6.17
C GLU A 169 -19.43 -8.91 6.01
N ASP A 170 -19.52 -9.91 5.14
CA ASP A 170 -18.48 -10.92 4.91
C ASP A 170 -17.11 -10.23 4.70
N GLU A 171 -16.01 -10.74 5.30
CA GLU A 171 -14.65 -10.15 5.15
C GLU A 171 -14.23 -9.95 3.67
N GLU A 172 -14.83 -10.70 2.74
CA GLU A 172 -14.64 -10.54 1.28
C GLU A 172 -15.44 -9.35 0.70
N GLU A 173 -16.62 -9.06 1.26
CA GLU A 173 -17.46 -7.88 0.97
C GLU A 173 -16.90 -6.63 1.64
N SER A 174 -16.42 -6.72 2.88
CA SER A 174 -15.71 -5.65 3.59
C SER A 174 -14.44 -5.22 2.83
N ALA A 175 -13.62 -6.17 2.38
CA ALA A 175 -12.44 -5.86 1.56
C ALA A 175 -12.82 -5.25 0.19
N TYR A 176 -13.96 -5.65 -0.38
CA TYR A 176 -14.48 -5.04 -1.61
C TYR A 176 -14.98 -3.61 -1.37
N LEU A 177 -15.68 -3.37 -0.26
CA LEU A 177 -16.16 -2.05 0.15
C LEU A 177 -15.00 -1.11 0.45
N GLU A 178 -13.99 -1.58 1.20
CA GLU A 178 -12.76 -0.84 1.53
C GLU A 178 -11.97 -0.49 0.26
N HIS A 179 -11.86 -1.44 -0.69
CA HIS A 179 -11.29 -1.15 -2.00
C HIS A 179 -12.08 -0.07 -2.75
N ARG A 180 -13.42 -0.14 -2.71
CA ARG A 180 -14.31 0.82 -3.39
C ARG A 180 -14.24 2.23 -2.77
N VAL A 181 -14.15 2.31 -1.45
CA VAL A 181 -13.94 3.57 -0.71
C VAL A 181 -12.59 4.16 -1.10
N ARG A 182 -11.52 3.36 -1.06
CA ARG A 182 -10.18 3.84 -1.43
C ARG A 182 -10.09 4.28 -2.90
N THR A 183 -10.74 3.57 -3.83
CA THR A 183 -10.78 4.00 -5.23
C THR A 183 -11.53 5.33 -5.40
N LYS A 184 -12.55 5.56 -4.57
CA LYS A 184 -13.31 6.81 -4.58
C LYS A 184 -12.48 7.95 -4.01
N GLU A 185 -11.78 7.74 -2.89
CA GLU A 185 -10.85 8.72 -2.31
C GLU A 185 -9.73 9.10 -3.29
N VAL A 186 -9.16 8.12 -4.00
CA VAL A 186 -8.17 8.37 -5.04
C VAL A 186 -8.77 9.19 -6.19
N ALA A 187 -10.00 8.88 -6.63
CA ALA A 187 -10.68 9.65 -7.66
C ALA A 187 -10.99 11.10 -7.23
N ASP A 188 -11.42 11.30 -5.98
CA ASP A 188 -11.70 12.63 -5.42
C ASP A 188 -10.42 13.47 -5.33
N VAL A 189 -9.29 12.88 -4.89
CA VAL A 189 -7.98 13.55 -4.87
C VAL A 189 -7.48 13.86 -6.29
N ILE A 190 -7.67 12.96 -7.26
CA ILE A 190 -7.34 13.19 -8.68
C ILE A 190 -8.14 14.37 -9.25
N SER A 191 -9.42 14.47 -8.89
CA SER A 191 -10.29 15.59 -9.25
C SER A 191 -9.82 16.91 -8.63
N GLU A 192 -9.43 16.90 -7.35
CA GLU A 192 -8.93 18.08 -6.64
C GLU A 192 -7.55 18.57 -7.15
N ILE A 193 -6.69 17.64 -7.60
CA ILE A 193 -5.38 17.94 -8.22
C ILE A 193 -5.53 18.37 -9.70
N GLY A 194 -6.72 18.27 -10.29
CA GLY A 194 -6.99 18.69 -11.67
C GLY A 194 -6.48 17.71 -12.73
N LEU A 195 -6.18 16.47 -12.36
CA LEU A 195 -5.84 15.38 -13.29
C LEU A 195 -7.13 14.77 -13.86
N THR A 196 -7.88 15.54 -14.67
CA THR A 196 -9.21 15.14 -15.12
C THR A 196 -9.14 14.07 -16.22
N HIS A 197 -9.44 12.82 -15.86
CA HIS A 197 -9.94 11.81 -16.78
C HIS A 197 -11.44 12.04 -17.01
N PRO A 198 -11.97 11.90 -18.25
CA PRO A 198 -11.24 11.67 -19.50
C PRO A 198 -10.66 12.99 -20.05
N ILE A 199 -9.60 12.89 -20.87
CA ILE A 199 -9.05 14.07 -21.56
C ILE A 199 -10.04 14.47 -22.66
N LEU A 200 -10.83 15.50 -22.40
CA LEU A 200 -11.90 15.97 -23.27
C LEU A 200 -11.47 17.23 -24.06
N PHE A 201 -11.79 17.25 -25.35
CA PHE A 201 -11.71 18.44 -26.19
C PHE A 201 -12.95 18.52 -27.08
N ASP A 202 -13.72 19.60 -26.96
CA ASP A 202 -14.91 19.86 -27.79
C ASP A 202 -15.86 18.64 -27.85
N GLY A 203 -16.12 18.01 -26.69
CA GLY A 203 -16.96 16.82 -26.56
C GLY A 203 -16.33 15.49 -27.05
N HIS A 204 -15.08 15.50 -27.51
CA HIS A 204 -14.35 14.31 -27.93
C HIS A 204 -13.43 13.80 -26.81
N ASN A 205 -13.52 12.50 -26.51
CA ASN A 205 -12.59 11.82 -25.60
C ASN A 205 -11.30 11.46 -26.34
N ILE A 206 -10.24 12.22 -26.08
CA ILE A 206 -8.95 12.03 -26.73
C ILE A 206 -8.34 10.69 -26.34
N CYS A 207 -8.52 10.24 -25.10
CA CYS A 207 -8.03 8.94 -24.64
C CYS A 207 -8.62 7.79 -25.47
N ASP A 208 -9.93 7.83 -25.73
CA ASP A 208 -10.60 6.83 -26.57
C ASP A 208 -10.09 6.90 -28.02
N HIS A 209 -9.89 8.11 -28.53
CA HIS A 209 -9.38 8.28 -29.89
C HIS A 209 -7.96 7.78 -30.08
N VAL A 210 -7.11 7.86 -29.05
CA VAL A 210 -5.77 7.27 -29.05
C VAL A 210 -5.84 5.74 -28.93
N ASN A 211 -6.65 5.21 -28.01
CA ASN A 211 -6.83 3.77 -27.81
C ASN A 211 -7.34 3.04 -29.05
N HIS A 212 -8.23 3.68 -29.81
CA HIS A 212 -8.80 3.10 -31.03
C HIS A 212 -8.08 3.54 -32.32
N ASP A 213 -6.93 4.22 -32.24
CA ASP A 213 -6.18 4.82 -33.37
C ASP A 213 -7.06 5.68 -34.31
N THR A 214 -8.12 6.29 -33.76
CA THR A 214 -9.07 7.12 -34.52
C THR A 214 -8.71 8.60 -34.51
N LEU A 215 -7.70 9.01 -33.73
CA LEU A 215 -7.16 10.37 -33.72
C LEU A 215 -6.70 10.83 -35.12
N ARG A 216 -6.28 9.88 -35.97
CA ARG A 216 -5.90 10.13 -37.37
C ARG A 216 -7.05 10.65 -38.24
N LYS A 217 -8.32 10.48 -37.84
CA LYS A 217 -9.49 10.94 -38.59
C LYS A 217 -9.68 12.46 -38.52
N PHE A 218 -9.12 13.12 -37.50
CA PHE A 218 -9.22 14.57 -37.33
C PHE A 218 -8.41 15.35 -38.37
N LYS A 219 -8.87 16.56 -38.69
CA LYS A 219 -8.16 17.49 -39.57
C LYS A 219 -6.97 18.09 -38.82
N VAL A 220 -5.94 18.50 -39.56
CA VAL A 220 -4.74 19.15 -38.98
C VAL A 220 -5.09 20.42 -38.21
N THR A 221 -6.11 21.15 -38.63
CA THR A 221 -6.62 22.33 -37.92
C THR A 221 -7.11 21.97 -36.50
N THR A 222 -7.99 20.98 -36.39
CA THR A 222 -8.52 20.51 -35.10
C THR A 222 -7.43 19.92 -34.21
N LEU A 223 -6.47 19.18 -34.78
CA LEU A 223 -5.31 18.67 -34.02
C LEU A 223 -4.44 19.80 -33.45
N ARG A 224 -4.32 20.94 -34.15
CA ARG A 224 -3.61 22.11 -33.62
C ARG A 224 -4.41 22.81 -32.53
N GLU A 225 -5.73 22.91 -32.68
CA GLU A 225 -6.62 23.46 -31.66
C GLU A 225 -6.57 22.60 -30.39
N MET A 226 -6.57 21.27 -30.52
CA MET A 226 -6.33 20.34 -29.41
C MET A 226 -4.98 20.61 -28.74
N CYS A 227 -3.88 20.64 -29.51
CA CYS A 227 -2.57 20.93 -28.94
C CYS A 227 -2.52 22.30 -28.24
N ALA A 228 -3.17 23.33 -28.78
CA ALA A 228 -3.23 24.64 -28.15
C ALA A 228 -4.04 24.62 -26.84
N PHE A 229 -5.15 23.88 -26.80
CA PHE A 229 -6.01 23.75 -25.62
C PHE A 229 -5.31 23.06 -24.44
N PHE A 230 -4.50 22.04 -24.70
CA PHE A 230 -3.69 21.36 -23.67
C PHE A 230 -2.29 21.97 -23.48
N GLU A 231 -2.06 23.18 -23.99
CA GLU A 231 -0.78 23.89 -23.87
C GLU A 231 0.44 23.11 -24.40
N ILE A 232 0.23 22.22 -25.37
CA ILE A 232 1.27 21.44 -26.04
C ILE A 232 1.96 22.31 -27.09
N ALA A 233 3.26 22.54 -26.91
CA ALA A 233 4.04 23.32 -27.87
C ALA A 233 4.09 22.67 -29.27
N PHE A 234 3.72 23.41 -30.32
CA PHE A 234 3.83 22.98 -31.73
C PHE A 234 4.27 24.10 -32.66
N LYS A 235 4.85 23.73 -33.81
CA LYS A 235 5.25 24.68 -34.86
C LYS A 235 4.18 24.72 -35.96
N ALA A 236 4.01 25.87 -36.61
CA ALA A 236 3.06 26.02 -37.72
C ALA A 236 3.30 25.03 -38.88
N ARG A 237 4.56 24.63 -39.10
CA ARG A 237 4.98 23.65 -40.10
C ARG A 237 4.95 22.19 -39.63
N ASP A 238 4.52 21.93 -38.38
CA ASP A 238 4.42 20.55 -37.89
C ASP A 238 3.42 19.77 -38.74
N LEU A 239 3.86 18.59 -39.18
CA LEU A 239 3.06 17.66 -39.96
C LEU A 239 2.01 17.00 -39.07
N LYS A 240 0.96 16.47 -39.70
CA LYS A 240 -0.11 15.72 -39.01
C LYS A 240 0.45 14.64 -38.08
N ALA A 241 1.46 13.89 -38.55
CA ALA A 241 2.11 12.84 -37.76
C ALA A 241 2.78 13.37 -36.49
N THR A 242 3.38 14.57 -36.53
CA THR A 242 4.04 15.20 -35.39
C THR A 242 3.02 15.63 -34.33
N LEU A 243 1.88 16.19 -34.76
CA LEU A 243 0.80 16.58 -33.85
C LEU A 243 0.16 15.36 -33.18
N LEU A 244 -0.11 14.31 -33.96
CA LEU A 244 -0.63 13.04 -33.44
C LEU A 244 0.32 12.43 -32.40
N LYS A 245 1.63 12.44 -32.67
CA LYS A 245 2.63 11.93 -31.72
C LYS A 245 2.56 12.68 -30.39
N LYS A 246 2.51 14.01 -30.41
CA LYS A 246 2.45 14.82 -29.19
C LYS A 246 1.18 14.57 -28.37
N LEU A 247 0.04 14.43 -29.04
CA LEU A 247 -1.23 14.11 -28.37
C LEU A 247 -1.23 12.68 -27.81
N ASN A 248 -0.61 11.73 -28.51
CA ASN A 248 -0.41 10.37 -27.99
C ASN A 248 0.52 10.38 -26.77
N ASP A 249 1.65 11.09 -26.82
CA ASP A 249 2.61 11.19 -25.72
C ASP A 249 1.92 11.76 -24.45
N MET A 250 1.06 12.79 -24.59
CA MET A 250 0.23 13.29 -23.48
C MET A 250 -0.69 12.20 -22.89
N VAL A 251 -1.34 11.38 -23.74
CA VAL A 251 -2.21 10.30 -23.28
C VAL A 251 -1.44 9.14 -22.67
N THR A 252 -0.16 8.92 -23.00
CA THR A 252 0.66 7.87 -22.35
C THR A 252 0.91 8.15 -20.87
N GLU A 253 0.80 9.41 -20.44
CA GLU A 253 0.85 9.81 -19.03
C GLU A 253 -0.53 9.71 -18.33
N CYS A 254 -1.60 9.39 -19.08
CA CYS A 254 -2.94 9.16 -18.52
C CYS A 254 -3.03 7.79 -17.86
N ILE A 255 -3.64 7.76 -16.67
CA ILE A 255 -3.95 6.54 -15.90
C ILE A 255 -4.85 5.58 -16.73
N CYS A 256 -5.75 6.14 -17.53
CA CYS A 256 -6.64 5.42 -18.44
C CYS A 256 -5.93 4.55 -19.49
N PHE A 257 -4.67 4.88 -19.82
CA PHE A 257 -3.86 4.10 -20.76
C PHE A 257 -3.15 2.92 -20.06
N GLN A 258 -2.91 3.02 -18.75
CA GLN A 258 -2.20 2.01 -17.96
C GLN A 258 -3.10 0.85 -17.52
N GLU A 259 -4.39 1.09 -17.24
CA GLU A 259 -5.35 0.05 -16.81
C GLU A 259 -5.68 -0.99 -17.91
N ILE A 260 -5.52 -0.63 -19.19
CA ILE A 260 -5.78 -1.56 -20.31
C ILE A 260 -4.73 -2.68 -20.40
N TYR A 261 -3.51 -2.44 -19.92
CA TYR A 261 -2.42 -3.43 -19.95
C TYR A 261 -2.44 -4.43 -18.79
N GLU A 262 -3.16 -4.16 -17.70
CA GLU A 262 -3.30 -5.11 -16.58
C GLU A 262 -4.47 -6.09 -16.75
N GLY A 263 -5.33 -5.91 -17.77
CA GLY A 263 -6.44 -6.80 -18.09
C GLY A 263 -6.10 -8.01 -18.98
N TYR A 264 -4.85 -8.15 -19.42
CA TYR A 264 -4.41 -9.19 -20.36
C TYR A 264 -3.18 -10.01 -19.92
N SER A 265 -2.76 -9.92 -18.65
CA SER A 265 -1.66 -10.74 -18.12
C SER A 265 -2.04 -11.63 -16.95
#